data_AF-A0A7R9YM54-F1
#
_entry.id   AF-A0A7R9YM54-F1
#
_cell.length_a   1.000
_cell.length_b   1.000
_cell.length_c   1.000
_cell.angle_alpha   90.00
_cell.angle_beta   90.00
_cell.angle_gamma   90.00
#
_symmetry.space_group_name_H-M   'P 1'
#
loop_
_entity.id
_entity.type
_entity.pdbx_description
1 polymer ?
#
loop_
_entity_poly.entity_id
_entity_poly.type
_entity_poly.pdbx_seq_one_letter_code
_entity_poly.pdbx_strand_id
1 'polypeptide(L)'
;AGMLGSQKKEEGASGASGSGVASTARDLASKAVAIVPFSNLSEAIEVGRAKTEAQNARAAASEARDRDDPTIAFRDHDSARAWENRKSESIEHREKIKNKRASVRRDPTEKRLEKYMMGLGSRVQGGEQTAQKLKPLTPVFAFILHGLYYGTKYLLIVFDYAWQLYEILPKAALTIIYGTSLCFFGGVFPMAIAGLEAFYAAGWRRAYYSTLYVYDESRHVSYALELDDYEDANRDGVADVDQISSSELVQRKTLLAFATVKKPEELQVAFANVWAAYLAVLATLKFEFAKTTAFAIAIASS
;
A
#
# COMPACT_ATOMS: atom_id res chain seq x y z
N ALA A 1 62.26 -15.57 34.86
CA ALA A 1 61.63 -16.32 35.96
C ALA A 1 60.12 -16.18 35.83
N GLY A 2 59.39 -17.32 35.78
CA GLY A 2 57.92 -17.42 35.72
C GLY A 2 57.31 -17.05 34.35
N MET A 3 57.05 -17.94 33.39
CA MET A 3 56.39 -19.26 33.36
C MET A 3 54.86 -19.21 33.60
N LEU A 4 54.15 -19.94 32.71
CA LEU A 4 52.72 -20.30 32.65
C LEU A 4 51.84 -19.31 31.87
N GLY A 5 51.22 -19.64 30.73
CA GLY A 5 50.90 -20.94 30.15
C GLY A 5 49.37 -21.06 30.02
N SER A 6 48.83 -20.91 28.81
CA SER A 6 47.55 -21.53 28.44
C SER A 6 47.42 -21.63 26.92
N GLN A 7 47.64 -22.85 26.44
CA GLN A 7 47.11 -23.37 25.20
C GLN A 7 45.64 -23.76 25.38
N LYS A 8 44.81 -23.48 24.37
CA LYS A 8 43.70 -24.32 23.90
C LYS A 8 43.55 -23.99 22.40
N LYS A 9 43.86 -24.88 21.43
CA LYS A 9 43.05 -26.03 20.96
C LYS A 9 41.56 -25.66 20.85
N GLU A 10 40.84 -25.84 19.75
CA GLU A 10 41.05 -26.53 18.48
C GLU A 10 39.83 -26.18 17.59
N GLU A 11 40.01 -26.21 16.27
CA GLU A 11 39.07 -26.71 15.26
C GLU A 11 37.61 -26.20 15.14
N GLY A 12 37.31 -25.70 13.92
CA GLY A 12 36.40 -26.39 13.01
C GLY A 12 34.88 -26.18 13.18
N ALA A 13 34.29 -25.30 12.36
CA ALA A 13 32.95 -25.50 11.78
C ALA A 13 32.68 -24.50 10.64
N SER A 14 33.25 -24.81 9.48
CA SER A 14 32.84 -24.28 8.19
C SER A 14 31.59 -25.05 7.71
N GLY A 15 30.53 -24.32 7.34
CA GLY A 15 29.54 -24.81 6.36
C GLY A 15 28.29 -25.51 6.91
N ALA A 16 27.29 -24.73 7.30
CA ALA A 16 25.89 -25.16 7.30
C ALA A 16 25.10 -24.27 6.33
N SER A 17 25.34 -24.50 5.04
CA SER A 17 24.65 -23.84 3.93
C SER A 17 23.33 -24.57 3.63
N GLY A 18 22.20 -23.94 4.00
CA GLY A 18 21.05 -23.75 3.12
C GLY A 18 20.20 -24.95 2.63
N SER A 19 20.51 -26.21 2.91
CA SER A 19 19.75 -27.35 2.36
C SER A 19 18.57 -27.83 3.21
N GLY A 20 18.50 -27.44 4.50
CA GLY A 20 17.49 -27.95 5.44
C GLY A 20 16.07 -27.38 5.27
N VAL A 21 15.92 -26.15 4.75
CA VAL A 21 14.59 -25.54 4.62
C VAL A 21 13.82 -26.14 3.44
N ALA A 22 14.52 -26.50 2.36
CA ALA A 22 13.92 -27.12 1.18
C ALA A 22 13.51 -28.60 1.42
N SER A 23 14.25 -29.34 2.25
CA SER A 23 13.89 -30.72 2.59
C SER A 23 12.71 -30.77 3.58
N THR A 24 12.66 -29.86 4.55
CA THR A 24 11.55 -29.79 5.52
C THR A 24 10.22 -29.39 4.85
N ALA A 25 10.27 -28.49 3.86
CA ALA A 25 9.09 -28.12 3.07
C ALA A 25 8.59 -29.26 2.16
N ARG A 26 9.50 -30.04 1.55
CA ARG A 26 9.14 -31.24 0.79
C ARG A 26 8.57 -32.34 1.68
N ASP A 27 9.11 -32.55 2.88
CA ASP A 27 8.64 -33.59 3.80
C ASP A 27 7.27 -33.24 4.42
N LEU A 28 7.00 -31.95 4.67
CA LEU A 28 5.68 -31.45 5.07
C LEU A 28 4.65 -31.52 3.92
N ALA A 29 5.05 -31.21 2.68
CA ALA A 29 4.17 -31.36 1.52
C ALA A 29 3.86 -32.84 1.22
N SER A 30 4.86 -33.73 1.34
CA SER A 30 4.72 -35.19 1.24
C SER A 30 3.75 -35.75 2.28
N LYS A 31 3.87 -35.32 3.55
CA LYS A 31 2.96 -35.73 4.62
C LYS A 31 1.56 -35.10 4.50
N ALA A 32 1.43 -33.88 3.96
CA ALA A 32 0.13 -33.26 3.71
C ALA A 32 -0.64 -33.93 2.56
N VAL A 33 0.06 -34.49 1.57
CA VAL A 33 -0.55 -35.25 0.46
C VAL A 33 -0.99 -36.65 0.91
N ALA A 34 -0.44 -37.19 2.00
CA ALA A 34 -0.71 -38.55 2.47
C ALA A 34 -1.93 -38.71 3.40
N ILE A 35 -2.71 -37.66 3.71
CA ILE A 35 -3.76 -37.73 4.75
C ILE A 35 -5.08 -37.07 4.30
N VAL A 36 -5.63 -37.49 3.17
CA VAL A 36 -7.09 -37.65 3.08
C VAL A 36 -7.36 -38.87 2.20
N PRO A 37 -7.77 -40.03 2.77
CA PRO A 37 -8.18 -41.16 1.95
C PRO A 37 -9.35 -40.73 1.06
N PHE A 38 -9.34 -41.17 -0.21
CA PHE A 38 -10.34 -40.77 -1.22
C PHE A 38 -11.79 -41.04 -0.79
N SER A 39 -12.00 -41.97 0.15
CA SER A 39 -13.31 -42.24 0.79
C SER A 39 -13.91 -41.06 1.54
N ASN A 40 -13.09 -40.08 1.95
CA ASN A 40 -13.49 -38.92 2.75
C ASN A 40 -13.48 -37.61 1.95
N LEU A 41 -13.24 -37.69 0.63
CA LEU A 41 -13.18 -36.51 -0.23
C LEU A 41 -14.55 -35.82 -0.32
N SER A 42 -15.65 -36.59 -0.37
CA SER A 42 -17.01 -36.04 -0.38
C SER A 42 -17.33 -35.27 0.90
N GLU A 43 -16.96 -35.81 2.06
CA GLU A 43 -17.16 -35.17 3.37
C GLU A 43 -16.31 -33.90 3.49
N ALA A 44 -15.06 -33.92 3.03
CA ALA A 44 -14.20 -32.73 3.01
C ALA A 44 -14.75 -31.63 2.08
N ILE A 45 -15.32 -32.00 0.92
CA ILE A 45 -15.98 -31.07 0.00
C ILE A 45 -17.24 -30.49 0.64
N GLU A 46 -18.06 -31.30 1.30
CA GLU A 46 -19.27 -30.82 2.00
C GLU A 46 -18.92 -29.87 3.16
N VAL A 47 -17.91 -30.19 3.97
CA VAL A 47 -17.43 -29.31 5.04
C VAL A 47 -16.88 -28.00 4.47
N GLY A 48 -16.16 -28.07 3.35
CA GLY A 48 -15.69 -26.88 2.62
C GLY A 48 -16.87 -26.00 2.16
N ARG A 49 -17.86 -26.61 1.50
CA ARG A 49 -19.06 -25.94 1.01
C ARG A 49 -19.86 -25.29 2.14
N ALA A 50 -20.09 -26.02 3.23
CA ALA A 50 -20.81 -25.52 4.40
C ALA A 50 -20.09 -24.32 5.05
N LYS A 51 -18.75 -24.35 5.12
CA LYS A 51 -17.97 -23.20 5.59
C LYS A 51 -18.10 -22.01 4.65
N THR A 52 -18.05 -22.21 3.33
CA THR A 52 -18.23 -21.13 2.35
C THR A 52 -19.63 -20.54 2.41
N GLU A 53 -20.67 -21.37 2.52
CA GLU A 53 -22.06 -20.93 2.67
C GLU A 53 -22.27 -20.13 3.96
N ALA A 54 -21.72 -20.60 5.08
CA ALA A 54 -21.77 -19.87 6.35
C ALA A 54 -21.03 -18.52 6.28
N GLN A 55 -19.89 -18.47 5.57
CA GLN A 55 -19.11 -17.25 5.38
C GLN A 55 -19.83 -16.26 4.46
N ASN A 56 -20.46 -16.75 3.38
CA ASN A 56 -21.30 -15.95 2.48
C ASN A 56 -22.55 -15.43 3.19
N ALA A 57 -23.20 -16.25 4.02
CA ALA A 57 -24.36 -15.83 4.81
C ALA A 57 -24.01 -14.73 5.81
N ARG A 58 -22.84 -14.81 6.46
CA ARG A 58 -22.33 -13.75 7.35
C ARG A 58 -22.00 -12.47 6.59
N ALA A 59 -21.39 -12.59 5.40
CA ALA A 59 -21.12 -11.44 4.54
C ALA A 59 -22.42 -10.76 4.11
N ALA A 60 -23.41 -11.53 3.64
CA ALA A 60 -24.72 -11.02 3.25
C ALA A 60 -25.47 -10.37 4.42
N ALA A 61 -25.42 -10.95 5.63
CA ALA A 61 -26.01 -10.34 6.81
C ALA A 61 -25.31 -9.02 7.21
N SER A 62 -23.99 -8.94 7.04
CA SER A 62 -23.25 -7.70 7.26
C SER A 62 -23.59 -6.63 6.21
N GLU A 63 -23.81 -7.03 4.97
CA GLU A 63 -24.17 -6.12 3.88
C GLU A 63 -25.61 -5.60 4.02
N ALA A 64 -26.55 -6.45 4.48
CA ALA A 64 -27.90 -6.02 4.81
C ALA A 64 -27.89 -4.98 5.94
N ARG A 65 -27.07 -5.19 6.97
CA ARG A 65 -26.90 -4.23 8.07
C ARG A 65 -26.31 -2.90 7.59
N ASP A 66 -25.36 -2.93 6.67
CA ASP A 66 -24.74 -1.72 6.10
C ASP A 66 -25.68 -1.00 5.11
N ARG A 67 -26.59 -1.70 4.43
CA ARG A 67 -27.59 -1.08 3.54
C ARG A 67 -28.58 -0.21 4.30
N ASP A 68 -28.95 -0.63 5.50
CA ASP A 68 -29.92 0.08 6.34
C ASP A 68 -29.26 1.13 7.24
N ASP A 69 -27.94 1.37 7.11
CA ASP A 69 -27.26 2.44 7.82
C ASP A 69 -27.56 3.80 7.14
N PRO A 70 -28.41 4.65 7.75
CA PRO A 70 -28.82 5.92 7.16
C PRO A 70 -27.66 6.91 7.00
N THR A 71 -26.52 6.67 7.67
CA THR A 71 -25.33 7.52 7.51
C THR A 71 -24.68 7.40 6.13
N ILE A 72 -24.90 6.28 5.42
CA ILE A 72 -24.31 6.05 4.09
C ILE A 72 -25.17 6.68 2.99
N ALA A 73 -26.51 6.64 3.11
CA ALA A 73 -27.44 7.17 2.10
C ALA A 73 -27.57 8.71 2.11
N PHE A 74 -27.26 9.37 3.23
CA PHE A 74 -27.38 10.83 3.36
C PHE A 74 -26.25 11.61 2.65
N ARG A 75 -25.17 10.94 2.21
CA ARG A 75 -23.91 11.60 1.83
C ARG A 75 -23.85 12.07 0.37
N ASP A 76 -24.73 11.62 -0.52
CA ASP A 76 -24.66 11.94 -1.95
C ASP A 76 -25.12 13.37 -2.29
N HIS A 77 -26.15 13.91 -1.64
CA HIS A 77 -26.59 15.29 -1.89
C HIS A 77 -25.65 16.33 -1.23
N ASP A 78 -25.09 16.01 -0.06
CA ASP A 78 -24.06 16.83 0.57
C ASP A 78 -22.71 16.76 -0.17
N SER A 79 -22.49 15.72 -0.98
CA SER A 79 -21.23 15.56 -1.72
C SER A 79 -21.00 16.67 -2.75
N ALA A 80 -22.06 17.19 -3.39
CA ALA A 80 -21.97 18.25 -4.40
C ALA A 80 -21.62 19.60 -3.77
N ARG A 81 -22.32 19.99 -2.70
CA ARG A 81 -21.98 21.22 -1.94
C ARG A 81 -20.61 21.11 -1.29
N ALA A 82 -20.28 19.94 -0.73
CA ALA A 82 -18.95 19.70 -0.19
C ALA A 82 -17.88 19.81 -1.28
N TRP A 83 -18.18 19.40 -2.52
CA TRP A 83 -17.25 19.55 -3.65
C TRP A 83 -17.05 21.02 -4.03
N GLU A 84 -18.11 21.82 -4.07
CA GLU A 84 -18.01 23.26 -4.32
C GLU A 84 -17.21 23.97 -3.23
N ASN A 85 -17.49 23.68 -1.95
CA ASN A 85 -16.75 24.23 -0.81
C ASN A 85 -15.26 23.84 -0.89
N ARG A 86 -14.96 22.58 -1.22
CA ARG A 86 -13.56 22.12 -1.42
C ARG A 86 -12.86 22.86 -2.57
N LYS A 87 -13.60 23.19 -3.63
CA LYS A 87 -13.06 23.93 -4.76
C LYS A 87 -12.73 25.37 -4.34
N SER A 88 -13.62 26.07 -3.65
CA SER A 88 -13.36 27.42 -3.15
C SER A 88 -12.20 27.46 -2.16
N GLU A 89 -12.15 26.53 -1.21
CA GLU A 89 -11.03 26.42 -0.26
C GLU A 89 -9.71 26.22 -1.00
N SER A 90 -9.68 25.33 -2.00
CA SER A 90 -8.46 25.09 -2.79
C SER A 90 -7.97 26.32 -3.58
N ILE A 91 -8.88 27.20 -4.01
CA ILE A 91 -8.54 28.44 -4.72
C ILE A 91 -7.91 29.43 -3.73
N GLU A 92 -8.57 29.69 -2.60
CA GLU A 92 -8.06 30.58 -1.55
C GLU A 92 -6.67 30.12 -1.05
N HIS A 93 -6.51 28.80 -0.89
CA HIS A 93 -5.26 28.18 -0.47
C HIS A 93 -4.13 28.42 -1.49
N ARG A 94 -4.42 28.23 -2.79
CA ARG A 94 -3.46 28.50 -3.87
C ARG A 94 -3.05 29.98 -3.91
N GLU A 95 -3.98 30.89 -3.66
CA GLU A 95 -3.66 32.32 -3.59
C GLU A 95 -2.76 32.65 -2.40
N LYS A 96 -3.05 32.10 -1.22
CA LYS A 96 -2.19 32.24 -0.03
C LYS A 96 -0.77 31.73 -0.30
N ILE A 97 -0.63 30.56 -0.91
CA ILE A 97 0.66 29.98 -1.27
C ILE A 97 1.38 30.85 -2.30
N LYS A 98 0.68 31.32 -3.34
CA LYS A 98 1.27 32.18 -4.37
C LYS A 98 1.82 33.48 -3.77
N ASN A 99 1.07 34.08 -2.84
CA ASN A 99 1.50 35.30 -2.16
C ASN A 99 2.75 35.06 -1.28
N LYS A 100 2.75 34.00 -0.46
CA LYS A 100 3.92 33.64 0.36
C LYS A 100 5.14 33.25 -0.47
N ARG A 101 4.95 32.56 -1.59
CA ARG A 101 6.03 32.17 -2.50
C ARG A 101 6.72 33.37 -3.13
N ALA A 102 6.02 34.50 -3.29
CA ALA A 102 6.61 35.73 -3.82
C ALA A 102 7.53 36.43 -2.79
N SER A 103 7.35 36.19 -1.49
CA SER A 103 8.11 36.87 -0.43
C SER A 103 9.31 36.10 0.08
N VAL A 104 9.39 34.77 -0.12
CA VAL A 104 10.41 33.93 0.51
C VAL A 104 11.23 33.16 -0.53
N ARG A 105 12.56 33.20 -0.42
CA ARG A 105 13.46 32.40 -1.26
C ARG A 105 13.54 30.97 -0.72
N ARG A 106 13.42 29.98 -1.61
CA ARG A 106 13.43 28.54 -1.26
C ARG A 106 14.60 27.80 -1.91
N ASP A 107 15.18 26.86 -1.18
CA ASP A 107 16.16 25.92 -1.73
C ASP A 107 15.56 25.01 -2.83
N PRO A 108 16.33 24.61 -3.86
CA PRO A 108 15.91 23.61 -4.84
C PRO A 108 15.46 22.30 -4.18
N THR A 109 14.46 21.64 -4.76
CA THR A 109 13.87 20.38 -4.24
C THR A 109 14.91 19.28 -3.99
N GLU A 110 15.94 19.20 -4.82
CA GLU A 110 17.04 18.23 -4.69
C GLU A 110 17.82 18.42 -3.38
N LYS A 111 18.21 19.65 -3.05
CA LYS A 111 18.92 19.96 -1.80
C LYS A 111 18.06 19.67 -0.58
N ARG A 112 16.75 19.91 -0.68
CA ARG A 112 15.81 19.58 0.39
C ARG A 112 15.69 18.07 0.58
N LEU A 113 15.57 17.31 -0.51
CA LEU A 113 15.53 15.86 -0.45
C LEU A 113 16.79 15.31 0.24
N GLU A 114 17.96 15.83 -0.11
CA GLU A 114 19.22 15.48 0.55
C GLU A 114 19.19 15.79 2.07
N LYS A 115 18.70 16.97 2.46
CA LYS A 115 18.47 17.32 3.87
C LYS A 115 17.56 16.28 4.54
N TYR A 116 16.40 15.94 3.98
CA TYR A 116 15.51 14.92 4.56
C TYR A 116 16.20 13.56 4.78
N MET A 117 17.00 13.12 3.80
CA MET A 117 17.71 11.84 3.89
C MET A 117 18.78 11.85 4.99
N MET A 118 19.54 12.95 5.11
CA MET A 118 20.49 13.13 6.21
C MET A 118 19.79 13.15 7.57
N GLY A 119 18.61 13.78 7.65
CA GLY A 119 17.80 13.85 8.88
C GLY A 119 17.31 12.49 9.34
N LEU A 120 16.77 11.68 8.42
CA LEU A 120 16.32 10.32 8.71
C LEU A 120 17.46 9.42 9.22
N GLY A 121 18.64 9.53 8.61
CA GLY A 121 19.83 8.75 9.03
C GLY A 121 20.29 9.06 10.46
N SER A 122 20.07 10.29 10.95
CA SER A 122 20.50 10.72 12.28
C SER A 122 19.59 10.25 13.43
N ARG A 123 18.34 9.87 13.15
CA ARG A 123 17.32 9.57 14.19
C ARG A 123 17.16 8.10 14.54
N VAL A 124 17.76 7.19 13.78
CA VAL A 124 17.74 5.76 14.11
C VAL A 124 18.58 5.57 15.38
N GLN A 125 17.92 5.43 16.54
CA GLN A 125 18.55 5.22 17.84
C GLN A 125 19.32 3.89 17.83
N GLY A 126 20.63 3.96 17.55
CA GLY A 126 21.47 2.78 17.40
C GLY A 126 22.71 2.98 16.53
N GLY A 127 23.54 3.98 16.87
CA GLY A 127 24.95 4.04 16.47
C GLY A 127 25.23 4.63 15.09
N GLU A 128 26.34 5.38 15.01
CA GLU A 128 27.02 5.73 13.75
C GLU A 128 27.09 4.54 12.77
N GLN A 129 27.12 3.31 13.29
CA GLN A 129 27.12 2.08 12.53
C GLN A 129 25.86 1.83 11.67
N THR A 130 24.65 2.18 12.13
CA THR A 130 23.45 2.05 11.27
C THR A 130 23.36 3.16 10.25
N ALA A 131 23.76 4.38 10.61
CA ALA A 131 23.86 5.50 9.66
C ALA A 131 24.87 5.19 8.53
N GLN A 132 26.03 4.59 8.87
CA GLN A 132 27.01 4.13 7.87
C GLN A 132 26.45 3.02 6.97
N LYS A 133 25.62 2.12 7.50
CA LYS A 133 24.95 1.06 6.72
C LYS A 133 23.76 1.56 5.88
N LEU A 134 23.14 2.68 6.24
CA LEU A 134 22.04 3.28 5.48
C LEU A 134 22.51 4.16 4.31
N LYS A 135 23.71 4.74 4.38
CA LYS A 135 24.29 5.51 3.27
C LYS A 135 24.24 4.79 1.91
N PRO A 136 24.58 3.49 1.79
CA PRO A 136 24.46 2.77 0.51
C PRO A 136 23.00 2.45 0.11
N LEU A 137 22.04 2.50 1.03
CA LEU A 137 20.61 2.30 0.76
C LEU A 137 19.91 3.56 0.24
N THR A 138 20.49 4.74 0.48
CA THR A 138 20.04 6.04 -0.06
C THR A 138 19.65 5.98 -1.54
N PRO A 139 20.51 5.52 -2.48
CA PRO A 139 20.13 5.44 -3.89
C PRO A 139 18.98 4.46 -4.16
N VAL A 140 18.86 3.38 -3.37
CA VAL A 140 17.76 2.40 -3.52
C VAL A 140 16.43 3.03 -3.13
N PHE A 141 16.37 3.73 -1.99
CA PHE A 141 15.17 4.45 -1.59
C PHE A 141 14.81 5.58 -2.55
N ALA A 142 15.80 6.34 -3.01
CA ALA A 142 15.59 7.38 -4.01
C ALA A 142 15.05 6.79 -5.32
N PHE A 143 15.55 5.64 -5.75
CA PHE A 143 15.08 4.92 -6.93
C PHE A 143 13.65 4.40 -6.75
N ILE A 144 13.32 3.82 -5.60
CA ILE A 144 11.95 3.34 -5.29
C ILE A 144 10.96 4.51 -5.29
N LEU A 145 11.30 5.62 -4.62
CA LEU A 145 10.45 6.80 -4.55
C LEU A 145 10.26 7.45 -5.92
N HIS A 146 11.34 7.60 -6.71
CA HIS A 146 11.22 8.08 -8.09
C HIS A 146 10.41 7.12 -8.95
N GLY A 147 10.63 5.81 -8.82
CA GLY A 147 9.87 4.78 -9.53
C GLY A 147 8.38 4.85 -9.21
N LEU A 148 8.02 5.06 -7.96
CA LEU A 148 6.64 5.24 -7.52
C LEU A 148 6.03 6.56 -8.04
N TYR A 149 6.77 7.67 -7.96
CA TYR A 149 6.33 8.98 -8.45
C TYR A 149 6.14 8.99 -9.97
N TYR A 150 7.12 8.51 -10.73
CA TYR A 150 6.98 8.40 -12.18
C TYR A 150 5.94 7.36 -12.56
N GLY A 151 5.90 6.21 -11.87
CA GLY A 151 4.92 5.15 -12.10
C GLY A 151 3.48 5.66 -11.96
N THR A 152 3.17 6.41 -10.90
CA THR A 152 1.85 7.03 -10.73
C THR A 152 1.53 8.03 -11.84
N LYS A 153 2.49 8.87 -12.25
CA LYS A 153 2.30 9.79 -13.38
C LYS A 153 2.04 9.04 -14.70
N TYR A 154 2.80 7.99 -14.98
CA TYR A 154 2.59 7.17 -16.18
C TYR A 154 1.25 6.44 -16.16
N LEU A 155 0.83 5.92 -15.01
CA LEU A 155 -0.48 5.29 -14.86
C LEU A 155 -1.62 6.28 -15.16
N LEU A 156 -1.53 7.51 -14.68
CA LEU A 156 -2.53 8.56 -14.97
C LEU A 156 -2.56 8.88 -16.48
N ILE A 157 -1.39 9.03 -17.11
CA ILE A 157 -1.31 9.27 -18.56
C ILE A 157 -1.93 8.11 -19.34
N VAL A 158 -1.58 6.86 -19.01
CA VAL A 158 -2.14 5.67 -19.65
C VAL A 158 -3.65 5.60 -19.44
N PHE A 159 -4.13 5.96 -18.25
CA PHE A 159 -5.57 6.00 -17.96
C PHE A 159 -6.29 7.06 -18.80
N ASP A 160 -5.74 8.26 -18.93
CA ASP A 160 -6.30 9.32 -19.79
C ASP A 160 -6.33 8.90 -21.27
N TYR A 161 -5.26 8.26 -21.76
CA TYR A 161 -5.24 7.70 -23.11
C TYR A 161 -6.24 6.56 -23.29
N ALA A 162 -6.35 5.67 -22.31
CA ALA A 162 -7.32 4.57 -22.34
C ALA A 162 -8.76 5.10 -22.34
N TRP A 163 -9.03 6.17 -21.59
CA TRP A 163 -10.33 6.84 -21.57
C TRP A 163 -10.67 7.46 -22.93
N GLN A 164 -9.73 8.20 -23.53
CA GLN A 164 -9.91 8.75 -24.89
C GLN A 164 -10.11 7.65 -25.93
N LEU A 165 -9.33 6.57 -25.86
CA LEU A 165 -9.47 5.43 -26.75
C LEU A 165 -10.85 4.76 -26.60
N TYR A 166 -11.36 4.67 -25.36
CA TYR A 166 -12.69 4.14 -25.07
C TYR A 166 -13.80 4.99 -25.70
N GLU A 167 -13.69 6.32 -25.70
CA GLU A 167 -14.66 7.21 -26.32
C GLU A 167 -14.67 7.13 -27.86
N ILE A 168 -13.51 6.89 -28.47
CA ILE A 168 -13.36 6.83 -29.93
C ILE A 168 -13.77 5.47 -30.50
N LEU A 169 -13.55 4.37 -29.76
CA LEU A 169 -13.76 3.03 -30.29
C LEU A 169 -15.25 2.62 -30.35
N PRO A 170 -15.72 2.05 -31.47
CA PRO A 170 -17.04 1.41 -31.52
C PRO A 170 -17.11 0.25 -30.53
N LYS A 171 -18.25 0.10 -29.84
CA LYS A 171 -18.48 -0.97 -28.84
C LYS A 171 -18.19 -2.38 -29.38
N ALA A 172 -18.43 -2.62 -30.67
CA ALA A 172 -18.12 -3.89 -31.32
C ALA A 172 -16.61 -4.20 -31.35
N ALA A 173 -15.77 -3.20 -31.66
CA ALA A 173 -14.32 -3.36 -31.67
C ALA A 173 -13.76 -3.62 -30.27
N LEU A 174 -14.28 -2.92 -29.24
CA LEU A 174 -13.93 -3.18 -27.84
C LEU A 174 -14.25 -4.62 -27.43
N THR A 175 -15.39 -5.16 -27.89
CA THR A 175 -15.79 -6.54 -27.60
C THR A 175 -14.82 -7.56 -28.22
N ILE A 176 -14.35 -7.33 -29.46
CA ILE A 176 -13.38 -8.19 -30.13
C ILE A 176 -12.01 -8.11 -29.46
N ILE A 177 -11.53 -6.91 -29.12
CA ILE A 177 -10.25 -6.73 -28.41
C ILE A 177 -10.32 -7.41 -27.05
N TYR A 178 -11.41 -7.19 -26.30
CA TYR A 178 -11.63 -7.81 -25.00
C TYR A 178 -11.67 -9.34 -25.10
N GLY A 179 -12.41 -9.89 -26.08
CA GLY A 179 -12.47 -11.34 -26.34
C GLY A 179 -11.12 -11.92 -26.76
N THR A 180 -10.34 -11.18 -27.54
CA THR A 180 -8.99 -11.59 -27.97
C THR A 180 -8.02 -11.57 -26.79
N SER A 181 -8.02 -10.50 -25.99
CA SER A 181 -7.27 -10.43 -24.73
C SER A 181 -7.69 -11.55 -23.77
N LEU A 182 -8.98 -11.88 -23.68
CA LEU A 182 -9.47 -13.02 -22.90
C LEU A 182 -8.91 -14.35 -23.42
N CYS A 183 -8.79 -14.55 -24.73
CA CYS A 183 -8.18 -15.77 -25.28
C CYS A 183 -6.68 -15.87 -24.97
N PHE A 184 -5.92 -14.78 -25.07
CA PHE A 184 -4.46 -14.80 -24.85
C PHE A 184 -4.06 -14.72 -23.38
N PHE A 185 -4.85 -14.05 -22.54
CA PHE A 185 -4.62 -13.88 -21.11
C PHE A 185 -5.59 -14.71 -20.25
N GLY A 186 -6.17 -15.78 -20.82
CA GLY A 186 -7.36 -16.49 -20.33
C GLY A 186 -7.36 -17.09 -18.92
N GLY A 187 -6.23 -17.10 -18.21
CA GLY A 187 -6.19 -17.40 -16.78
C GLY A 187 -6.29 -16.17 -15.86
N VAL A 188 -5.88 -15.00 -16.35
CA VAL A 188 -5.76 -13.78 -15.53
C VAL A 188 -7.12 -13.12 -15.30
N PHE A 189 -8.02 -13.19 -16.28
CA PHE A 189 -9.33 -12.57 -16.17
C PHE A 189 -10.22 -13.21 -15.09
N PRO A 190 -10.37 -14.54 -15.00
CA PRO A 190 -11.08 -15.17 -13.88
C PRO A 190 -10.46 -14.81 -12.52
N MET A 191 -9.13 -14.77 -12.42
CA MET A 191 -8.45 -14.34 -11.19
C MET A 191 -8.74 -12.87 -10.84
N ALA A 192 -8.77 -11.97 -11.82
CA ALA A 192 -9.09 -10.57 -11.61
C ALA A 192 -10.56 -10.38 -11.19
N ILE A 193 -11.50 -11.09 -11.80
CA ILE A 193 -12.92 -11.08 -11.43
C ILE A 193 -13.09 -11.65 -10.01
N ALA A 194 -12.48 -12.79 -9.69
CA ALA A 194 -12.52 -13.37 -8.34
C ALA A 194 -11.89 -12.43 -7.30
N GLY A 195 -10.80 -11.76 -7.64
CA GLY A 195 -10.19 -10.73 -6.79
C GLY A 195 -11.14 -9.55 -6.57
N LEU A 196 -11.83 -9.10 -7.61
CA LEU A 196 -12.81 -8.03 -7.51
C LEU A 196 -14.04 -8.44 -6.68
N GLU A 197 -14.58 -9.65 -6.88
CA GLU A 197 -15.68 -10.19 -6.08
C GLU A 197 -15.28 -10.35 -4.61
N ALA A 198 -14.05 -10.80 -4.35
CA ALA A 198 -13.51 -10.85 -2.99
C ALA A 198 -13.37 -9.45 -2.37
N PHE A 199 -12.98 -8.44 -3.15
CA PHE A 199 -12.96 -7.05 -2.69
C PHE A 199 -14.38 -6.54 -2.36
N TYR A 200 -15.36 -6.84 -3.22
CA TYR A 200 -16.77 -6.53 -2.98
C TYR A 200 -17.27 -7.20 -1.68
N ALA A 201 -17.00 -8.49 -1.52
CA ALA A 201 -17.39 -9.27 -0.34
C ALA A 201 -16.66 -8.86 0.94
N ALA A 202 -15.42 -8.37 0.84
CA ALA A 202 -14.61 -7.93 1.99
C ALA A 202 -15.00 -6.53 2.50
N GLY A 203 -15.98 -5.86 1.89
CA GLY A 203 -16.49 -4.56 2.34
C GLY A 203 -15.94 -3.39 1.53
N TRP A 204 -15.99 -3.49 0.19
CA TRP A 204 -15.54 -2.42 -0.71
C TRP A 204 -16.06 -1.02 -0.35
N ARG A 205 -17.32 -0.90 0.08
CA ARG A 205 -17.93 0.40 0.46
C ARG A 205 -17.13 1.04 1.60
N ARG A 206 -16.81 0.26 2.63
CA ARG A 206 -16.03 0.73 3.78
C ARG A 206 -14.62 1.12 3.34
N ALA A 207 -13.97 0.31 2.51
CA ALA A 207 -12.66 0.63 1.96
C ALA A 207 -12.68 1.90 1.09
N TYR A 208 -13.72 2.09 0.28
CA TYR A 208 -13.92 3.26 -0.57
C TYR A 208 -14.09 4.53 0.26
N TYR A 209 -15.01 4.55 1.23
CA TYR A 209 -15.18 5.70 2.12
C TYR A 209 -13.95 5.98 2.98
N SER A 210 -13.27 4.92 3.44
CA SER A 210 -12.00 5.03 4.16
C SER A 210 -10.91 5.66 3.28
N THR A 211 -10.84 5.27 2.01
CA THR A 211 -9.90 5.85 1.04
C THR A 211 -10.20 7.31 0.79
N LEU A 212 -11.47 7.67 0.61
CA LEU A 212 -11.87 9.08 0.46
C LEU A 212 -11.52 9.91 1.70
N TYR A 213 -11.71 9.37 2.90
CA TYR A 213 -11.33 10.03 4.14
C TYR A 213 -9.82 10.24 4.25
N VAL A 214 -9.02 9.18 3.99
CA VAL A 214 -7.55 9.27 3.97
C VAL A 214 -7.09 10.29 2.94
N TYR A 215 -7.71 10.31 1.76
CA TYR A 215 -7.39 11.29 0.71
C TYR A 215 -7.67 12.73 1.18
N ASP A 216 -8.82 12.98 1.80
CA ASP A 216 -9.19 14.32 2.28
C ASP A 216 -8.22 14.80 3.38
N GLU A 217 -7.95 13.97 4.39
CA GLU A 217 -6.98 14.30 5.44
C GLU A 217 -5.55 14.48 4.89
N SER A 218 -5.15 13.67 3.90
CA SER A 218 -3.84 13.83 3.26
C SER A 218 -3.70 15.17 2.54
N ARG A 219 -4.80 15.72 2.00
CA ARG A 219 -4.81 17.05 1.38
C ARG A 219 -4.66 18.16 2.41
N HIS A 220 -5.35 18.05 3.56
CA HIS A 220 -5.18 19.00 4.67
C HIS A 220 -3.73 19.03 5.16
N VAL A 221 -3.13 17.86 5.37
CA VAL A 221 -1.72 17.73 5.76
C VAL A 221 -0.80 18.30 4.68
N SER A 222 -1.02 17.98 3.41
CA SER A 222 -0.21 18.51 2.29
C SER A 222 -0.25 20.03 2.23
N TYR A 223 -1.42 20.63 2.45
CA TYR A 223 -1.57 22.08 2.47
C TYR A 223 -0.85 22.71 3.66
N ALA A 224 -1.02 22.17 4.87
CA ALA A 224 -0.34 22.67 6.06
C ALA A 224 1.19 22.60 5.89
N LEU A 225 1.70 21.50 5.31
CA LEU A 225 3.12 21.34 4.99
C LEU A 225 3.61 22.35 3.95
N GLU A 226 2.79 22.66 2.95
CA GLU A 226 3.12 23.67 1.94
C GLU A 226 3.11 25.08 2.51
N LEU A 227 2.22 25.41 3.44
CA LEU A 227 2.22 26.70 4.13
C LEU A 227 3.42 26.89 5.06
N ASP A 228 3.79 25.84 5.79
CA ASP A 228 4.96 25.78 6.67
C ASP A 228 6.27 25.93 5.88
N ASP A 229 6.30 25.43 4.64
CA ASP A 229 7.44 25.61 3.73
C ASP A 229 7.75 27.07 3.36
N TYR A 230 6.82 28.00 3.60
CA TYR A 230 7.01 29.44 3.34
C TYR A 230 6.86 30.28 4.61
N GLU A 231 6.93 29.67 5.78
CA GLU A 231 6.97 30.42 7.04
C GLU A 231 8.37 31.00 7.24
N ASP A 232 8.43 32.31 7.44
CA ASP A 232 9.61 33.11 7.74
C ASP A 232 9.27 33.94 8.98
N ALA A 233 9.46 33.35 10.16
CA ALA A 233 9.09 33.97 11.42
C ALA A 233 10.07 35.09 11.83
N ASN A 234 11.33 35.00 11.39
CA ASN A 234 12.39 35.96 11.73
C ASN A 234 12.51 37.13 10.73
N ARG A 235 11.78 37.08 9.60
CA ARG A 235 11.73 38.08 8.52
C ARG A 235 13.08 38.35 7.88
N ASP A 236 13.92 37.33 7.76
CA ASP A 236 15.22 37.44 7.08
C ASP A 236 15.15 37.19 5.56
N GLY A 237 13.97 36.82 5.05
CA GLY A 237 13.72 36.54 3.63
C GLY A 237 14.02 35.11 3.20
N VAL A 238 14.41 34.23 4.12
CA VAL A 238 14.68 32.80 3.91
C VAL A 238 13.72 31.97 4.75
N ALA A 239 13.11 30.94 4.17
CA ALA A 239 12.15 30.10 4.90
C ALA A 239 12.81 29.42 6.11
N ASP A 240 12.13 29.41 7.26
CA ASP A 240 12.62 28.77 8.50
C ASP A 240 12.99 27.30 8.26
N VAL A 241 12.22 26.62 7.40
CA VAL A 241 12.41 25.22 7.01
C VAL A 241 13.78 24.98 6.36
N ASP A 242 14.34 25.97 5.67
CA ASP A 242 15.64 25.83 5.00
C ASP A 242 16.82 26.10 5.96
N GLN A 243 16.58 26.76 7.10
CA GLN A 243 17.60 27.13 8.09
C GLN A 243 17.79 26.08 9.20
N ILE A 244 16.74 25.32 9.52
CA ILE A 244 16.77 24.29 10.57
C ILE A 244 17.57 23.06 10.17
N SER A 245 18.07 22.32 11.17
CA SER A 245 18.76 21.06 10.91
C SER A 245 17.80 20.04 10.29
N SER A 246 18.35 19.15 9.46
CA SER A 246 17.56 18.10 8.79
C SER A 246 16.75 17.22 9.76
N SER A 247 17.31 16.94 10.94
CA SER A 247 16.64 16.11 11.95
C SER A 247 15.46 16.82 12.60
N GLU A 248 15.59 18.13 12.88
CA GLU A 248 14.52 18.98 13.42
C GLU A 248 13.44 19.20 12.36
N LEU A 249 13.83 19.33 11.10
CA LEU A 249 12.93 19.48 9.97
C LEU A 249 11.96 18.28 9.86
N VAL A 250 12.49 17.05 9.89
CA VAL A 250 11.66 15.84 9.88
C VAL A 250 10.72 15.84 11.09
N GLN A 251 11.18 16.23 12.28
CA GLN A 251 10.33 16.30 13.47
C GLN A 251 9.21 17.32 13.32
N ARG A 252 9.55 18.55 12.92
CA ARG A 252 8.60 19.66 12.73
C ARG A 252 7.52 19.26 11.75
N LYS A 253 7.89 18.67 10.61
CA LYS A 253 6.92 18.24 9.59
C LYS A 253 6.10 17.03 10.02
N THR A 254 6.70 16.08 10.73
CA THR A 254 5.97 14.93 11.28
C THR A 254 4.98 15.38 12.35
N LEU A 255 5.39 16.27 13.26
CA LEU A 255 4.52 16.85 14.28
C LEU A 255 3.42 17.69 13.65
N LEU A 256 3.73 18.51 12.63
CA LEU A 256 2.73 19.29 11.91
C LEU A 256 1.73 18.38 11.21
N ALA A 257 2.18 17.29 10.57
CA ALA A 257 1.29 16.30 9.97
C ALA A 257 0.35 15.69 11.01
N PHE A 258 0.86 15.26 12.16
CA PHE A 258 0.02 14.71 13.23
C PHE A 258 -0.91 15.74 13.88
N ALA A 259 -0.47 16.99 14.02
CA ALA A 259 -1.28 18.08 14.56
C ALA A 259 -2.37 18.55 13.59
N THR A 260 -2.16 18.38 12.28
CA THR A 260 -3.14 18.78 11.25
C THR A 260 -4.28 17.77 11.11
N VAL A 261 -4.02 16.48 11.40
CA VAL A 261 -5.05 15.43 11.34
C VAL A 261 -6.08 15.67 12.45
N LYS A 262 -7.34 15.89 12.06
CA LYS A 262 -8.40 16.25 13.02
C LYS A 262 -8.76 15.10 13.96
N LYS A 263 -8.76 13.87 13.43
CA LYS A 263 -9.17 12.66 14.14
C LYS A 263 -8.24 11.49 13.78
N PRO A 264 -7.17 11.26 14.55
CA PRO A 264 -6.18 10.22 14.25
C PRO A 264 -6.76 8.80 14.35
N GLU A 265 -7.72 8.58 15.25
CA GLU A 265 -8.37 7.27 15.40
C GLU A 265 -9.16 6.86 14.16
N GLU A 266 -9.91 7.79 13.56
CA GLU A 266 -10.65 7.53 12.31
C GLU A 266 -9.70 7.25 11.14
N LEU A 267 -8.53 7.91 11.10
CA LEU A 267 -7.51 7.66 10.09
C LEU A 267 -6.91 6.26 10.22
N GLN A 268 -6.64 5.82 11.45
CA GLN A 268 -6.13 4.47 11.71
C GLN A 268 -7.15 3.40 11.31
N VAL A 269 -8.43 3.58 11.66
CA VAL A 269 -9.51 2.67 11.26
C VAL A 269 -9.68 2.65 9.74
N ALA A 270 -9.63 3.81 9.10
CA ALA A 270 -9.71 3.92 7.65
C ALA A 270 -8.57 3.16 6.95
N PHE A 271 -7.34 3.33 7.43
CA PHE A 271 -6.19 2.59 6.92
C PHE A 271 -6.34 1.08 7.13
N ALA A 272 -6.79 0.65 8.32
CA ALA A 272 -7.04 -0.77 8.61
C ALA A 272 -8.09 -1.38 7.68
N ASN A 273 -9.15 -0.64 7.34
CA ASN A 273 -10.18 -1.09 6.40
C ASN A 273 -9.62 -1.28 4.98
N VAL A 274 -8.84 -0.32 4.50
CA VAL A 274 -8.19 -0.42 3.17
C VAL A 274 -7.22 -1.59 3.14
N TRP A 275 -6.42 -1.75 4.20
CA TRP A 275 -5.47 -2.86 4.33
C TRP A 275 -6.16 -4.22 4.39
N ALA A 276 -7.23 -4.34 5.17
CA ALA A 276 -8.01 -5.58 5.26
C ALA A 276 -8.60 -5.97 3.90
N ALA A 277 -9.15 -5.01 3.15
CA ALA A 277 -9.68 -5.25 1.81
C ALA A 277 -8.58 -5.71 0.84
N TYR A 278 -7.38 -5.10 0.91
CA TYR A 278 -6.23 -5.54 0.13
C TYR A 278 -5.78 -6.97 0.48
N LEU A 279 -5.70 -7.31 1.78
CA LEU A 279 -5.35 -8.67 2.23
C LEU A 279 -6.39 -9.71 1.78
N ALA A 280 -7.67 -9.36 1.75
CA ALA A 280 -8.72 -10.25 1.26
C ALA A 280 -8.51 -10.59 -0.23
N VAL A 281 -8.20 -9.59 -1.06
CA VAL A 281 -7.87 -9.82 -2.49
C VAL A 281 -6.65 -10.71 -2.64
N LEU A 282 -5.57 -10.44 -1.90
CA LEU A 282 -4.36 -11.28 -1.93
C LEU A 282 -4.63 -12.72 -1.50
N ALA A 283 -5.47 -12.92 -0.48
CA ALA A 283 -5.84 -14.25 -0.02
C ALA A 283 -6.59 -15.03 -1.10
N THR A 284 -7.56 -14.40 -1.76
CA THR A 284 -8.32 -15.01 -2.87
C THR A 284 -7.43 -15.35 -4.06
N LEU A 285 -6.54 -14.44 -4.46
CA LEU A 285 -5.61 -14.69 -5.56
C LEU A 285 -4.66 -15.86 -5.27
N LYS A 286 -4.14 -15.94 -4.04
CA LYS A 286 -3.30 -17.07 -3.61
C LYS A 286 -4.07 -18.39 -3.56
N PHE A 287 -5.33 -18.35 -3.13
CA PHE A 287 -6.19 -19.53 -3.09
C PHE A 287 -6.47 -20.08 -4.50
N GLU A 288 -6.84 -19.22 -5.45
CA GLU A 288 -7.06 -19.64 -6.84
C GLU A 288 -5.78 -20.18 -7.48
N PHE A 289 -4.63 -19.54 -7.25
CA PHE A 289 -3.34 -20.04 -7.75
C PHE A 289 -2.98 -21.43 -7.18
N ALA A 290 -3.23 -21.65 -5.89
CA ALA A 290 -3.01 -22.94 -5.25
C ALA A 290 -3.93 -24.02 -5.85
N LYS A 291 -5.21 -23.68 -6.09
CA LYS A 291 -6.21 -24.56 -6.69
C LYS A 291 -5.85 -24.93 -8.13
N THR A 292 -5.45 -23.97 -8.96
CA THR A 292 -5.02 -24.25 -10.34
C THR A 292 -3.76 -25.12 -10.38
N THR A 293 -2.82 -24.88 -9.47
CA THR A 293 -1.60 -25.68 -9.36
C THR A 293 -1.92 -27.12 -8.93
N ALA A 294 -2.81 -27.30 -7.95
CA ALA A 294 -3.24 -28.62 -7.49
C ALA A 294 -3.93 -29.41 -8.61
N PHE A 295 -4.81 -28.78 -9.39
CA PHE A 295 -5.44 -29.43 -10.54
C PHE A 295 -4.45 -29.81 -11.63
N ALA A 296 -3.47 -28.95 -11.93
CA ALA A 296 -2.43 -29.25 -12.91
C ALA A 296 -1.58 -30.46 -12.50
N ILE A 297 -1.23 -30.57 -11.22
CA ILE A 297 -0.49 -31.73 -10.67
C ILE A 297 -1.34 -33.00 -10.76
N ALA A 298 -2.64 -32.93 -10.42
CA ALA A 298 -3.54 -34.07 -10.47
C ALA A 298 -3.66 -34.66 -11.90
N ILE A 299 -3.79 -33.80 -12.91
CA ILE A 299 -3.84 -34.22 -14.33
C ILE A 299 -2.49 -34.76 -14.81
N ALA A 300 -1.37 -34.18 -14.38
CA ALA A 300 -0.05 -34.68 -14.76
C ALA A 300 0.27 -36.06 -14.16
N SER A 301 -0.38 -36.40 -13.04
CA SER A 301 -0.22 -37.69 -12.36
C SER A 301 -1.20 -38.78 -12.82
N SER A 302 -2.20 -38.44 -13.64
CA SER A 302 -3.17 -39.37 -14.22
C SER A 302 -2.75 -39.82 -15.62
#